data_AF-A0A8K0KMM5-F1
#
_entry.id   AF-A0A8K0KMM5-F1
#
_cell.length_a   1.000
_cell.length_b   1.000
_cell.length_c   1.000
_cell.angle_alpha   90.00
_cell.angle_beta   90.00
_cell.angle_gamma   90.00
#
_symmetry.space_group_name_H-M   'P 1'
#
loop_
_entity.id
_entity.type
_entity.pdbx_description
1 polymer ?
#
loop_
_entity_poly.entity_id
_entity_poly.type
_entity_poly.pdbx_seq_one_letter_code
_entity_poly.pdbx_strand_id
1 'polypeptide(L)'
;MFALDKDHSESRSWRHHSGDFSLTRRLLNKMHKAVTVATKPYEGQKPGTSGLRKAVKVFQQQHYTENFVQCILNSLKESLAGCTLVVGGDGRYYGKEAVNIIIKICAANRVSHLIVGRDGILSTPAVSCIIRKRSTLGGIVLTASHNPGGPEADFGIKFNTANGGPAPDAVTNTIYDLSKSISEYHIVPDLQCDISKNGTQTFQVENIGSMVVEVVDPVEDYLQLMKEIFDFGEIRKLVHGGNGQPPFKLLINSLNG
;
A
#
# COMPACT_ATOMS: atom_id res chain seq x y z
N MET A 1 49.23 -63.58 -19.06
CA MET A 1 48.68 -64.08 -20.33
C MET A 1 47.54 -63.14 -20.71
N PHE A 2 47.56 -62.64 -21.94
CA PHE A 2 46.60 -61.73 -22.61
C PHE A 2 45.12 -62.08 -22.27
N ALA A 3 44.12 -61.18 -22.29
CA ALA A 3 43.84 -60.12 -23.26
C ALA A 3 42.82 -59.08 -22.73
N LEU A 4 42.75 -57.98 -23.49
CA LEU A 4 41.83 -56.83 -23.46
C LEU A 4 40.36 -57.19 -23.76
N ASP A 5 39.42 -56.43 -23.19
CA ASP A 5 38.16 -55.99 -23.83
C ASP A 5 37.56 -54.84 -22.97
N LYS A 6 37.72 -53.58 -23.40
CA LYS A 6 36.87 -52.76 -24.27
C LYS A 6 35.79 -51.95 -23.53
N ASP A 7 35.98 -50.64 -23.63
CA ASP A 7 35.12 -49.54 -23.22
C ASP A 7 33.66 -49.66 -23.68
N HIS A 8 32.74 -49.40 -22.75
CA HIS A 8 31.47 -48.74 -23.06
C HIS A 8 31.22 -47.61 -22.07
N SER A 9 31.62 -46.40 -22.46
CA SER A 9 31.26 -45.15 -21.78
C SER A 9 29.82 -44.76 -22.16
N GLU A 10 28.86 -45.00 -21.27
CA GLU A 10 27.55 -44.34 -21.37
C GLU A 10 27.66 -42.90 -20.83
N SER A 11 27.73 -41.94 -21.75
CA SER A 11 27.60 -40.52 -21.44
C SER A 11 26.16 -40.21 -21.04
N ARG A 12 25.90 -40.06 -19.74
CA ARG A 12 24.65 -39.46 -19.24
C ARG A 12 24.62 -37.97 -19.61
N SER A 13 23.86 -37.63 -20.65
CA SER A 13 23.56 -36.23 -20.98
C SER A 13 22.65 -35.64 -19.89
N TRP A 14 23.18 -34.73 -19.09
CA TRP A 14 22.36 -33.85 -18.27
C TRP A 14 21.66 -32.87 -19.19
N ARG A 15 20.39 -33.12 -19.50
CA ARG A 15 19.53 -32.11 -20.13
C ARG A 15 19.32 -31.01 -19.09
N HIS A 16 20.04 -29.90 -19.22
CA HIS A 16 19.65 -28.65 -18.59
C HIS A 16 18.20 -28.37 -18.99
N HIS A 17 17.27 -28.51 -18.05
CA HIS A 17 15.97 -27.88 -18.14
C HIS A 17 16.22 -26.37 -18.10
N SER A 18 16.43 -25.78 -19.28
CA SER A 18 16.28 -24.35 -19.49
C SER A 18 14.79 -24.04 -19.30
N GLY A 19 14.38 -23.87 -18.05
CA GLY A 19 13.12 -23.20 -17.74
C GLY A 19 13.09 -21.87 -18.52
N ASP A 20 11.92 -21.55 -19.07
CA ASP A 20 11.75 -20.41 -19.95
C ASP A 20 11.95 -19.07 -19.20
N PHE A 21 13.21 -18.64 -19.10
CA PHE A 21 13.61 -17.34 -18.58
C PHE A 21 13.07 -16.18 -19.44
N SER A 22 12.49 -16.44 -20.62
CA SER A 22 11.98 -15.39 -21.50
C SER A 22 10.63 -14.83 -21.04
N LEU A 23 9.77 -15.65 -20.41
CA LEU A 23 8.49 -15.21 -19.85
C LEU A 23 8.67 -14.32 -18.62
N THR A 24 9.57 -14.70 -17.70
CA THR A 24 9.93 -13.90 -16.51
C THR A 24 10.57 -12.58 -16.91
N ARG A 25 11.41 -12.58 -17.96
CA ARG A 25 12.04 -11.35 -18.48
C ARG A 25 11.09 -10.47 -19.28
N ARG A 26 10.09 -11.05 -19.97
CA ARG A 26 9.01 -10.30 -20.66
C ARG A 26 8.07 -9.60 -19.67
N LEU A 27 7.75 -10.22 -18.54
CA LEU A 27 6.94 -9.60 -17.48
C LEU A 27 7.70 -8.46 -16.78
N LEU A 28 9.02 -8.59 -16.59
CA LEU A 28 9.87 -7.52 -16.04
C LEU A 28 10.07 -6.32 -17.00
N ASN A 29 9.78 -6.50 -18.29
CA ASN A 29 9.97 -5.48 -19.33
C ASN A 29 8.64 -4.96 -19.92
N LYS A 30 7.51 -5.24 -19.28
CA LYS A 30 6.23 -4.68 -19.74
C LYS A 30 6.25 -3.17 -19.51
N MET A 31 6.30 -2.42 -20.59
CA MET A 31 6.10 -0.98 -20.57
C MET A 31 4.59 -0.72 -20.44
N HIS A 32 4.22 -0.01 -19.39
CA HIS A 32 2.85 0.40 -19.13
C HIS A 32 2.57 1.77 -19.74
N LYS A 33 1.30 2.02 -20.05
CA LYS A 33 0.87 3.30 -20.59
C LYS A 33 -0.12 3.96 -19.65
N ALA A 34 0.20 5.18 -19.22
CA ALA A 34 -0.77 6.03 -18.54
C ALA A 34 -1.80 6.56 -19.54
N VAL A 35 -3.04 6.67 -19.12
CA VAL A 35 -4.13 7.30 -19.87
C VAL A 35 -4.76 8.40 -19.02
N THR A 36 -5.24 9.44 -19.69
CA THR A 36 -6.09 10.47 -19.09
C THR A 36 -7.55 10.05 -19.25
N VAL A 37 -8.30 10.05 -18.15
CA VAL A 37 -9.72 9.72 -18.15
C VAL A 37 -10.51 10.96 -17.78
N ALA A 38 -11.39 11.38 -18.69
CA ALA A 38 -12.33 12.46 -18.41
C ALA A 38 -13.32 12.03 -17.31
N THR A 39 -13.62 12.95 -16.41
CA THR A 39 -14.52 12.74 -15.27
C THR A 39 -15.33 14.00 -15.00
N LYS A 40 -16.22 13.94 -14.00
CA LYS A 40 -16.95 15.10 -13.50
C LYS A 40 -16.79 15.22 -11.99
N PRO A 41 -16.87 16.43 -11.42
CA PRO A 41 -16.89 16.61 -9.97
C PRO A 41 -18.04 15.85 -9.30
N TYR A 42 -17.80 15.37 -8.08
CA TYR A 42 -18.84 14.88 -7.19
C TYR A 42 -19.06 15.91 -6.07
N GLU A 43 -20.33 16.21 -5.77
CA GLU A 43 -20.64 17.06 -4.62
C GLU A 43 -20.24 16.37 -3.31
N GLY A 44 -19.68 17.15 -2.38
CA GLY A 44 -19.46 16.69 -1.01
C GLY A 44 -18.30 15.71 -0.82
N GLN A 45 -17.32 15.66 -1.72
CA GLN A 45 -16.00 15.04 -1.48
C GLN A 45 -15.12 15.86 -0.52
N LYS A 46 -15.71 16.39 0.55
CA LYS A 46 -15.00 17.20 1.56
C LYS A 46 -14.34 16.26 2.58
N PRO A 47 -13.00 16.20 2.67
CA PRO A 47 -12.36 15.50 3.76
C PRO A 47 -12.54 16.31 5.05
N GLY A 48 -13.06 15.68 6.10
CA GLY A 48 -12.98 16.26 7.44
C GLY A 48 -11.57 16.11 8.02
N THR A 49 -11.37 16.54 9.27
CA THR A 49 -10.12 16.31 10.03
C THR A 49 -9.74 14.82 10.11
N SER A 50 -10.72 13.93 9.92
CA SER A 50 -10.55 12.48 9.89
C SER A 50 -10.70 11.86 8.49
N GLY A 51 -10.49 12.63 7.42
CA GLY A 51 -10.62 12.20 6.02
C GLY A 51 -12.05 12.20 5.49
N LEU A 52 -12.21 11.71 4.25
CA LEU A 52 -13.51 11.53 3.60
C LEU A 52 -14.11 10.21 4.04
N ARG A 53 -15.38 10.23 4.50
CA ARG A 53 -16.15 9.04 4.86
C ARG A 53 -17.50 9.05 4.16
N LYS A 54 -17.85 7.91 3.57
CA LYS A 54 -19.12 7.66 2.88
C LYS A 54 -19.41 6.16 2.92
N ALA A 55 -20.65 5.78 2.62
CA ALA A 55 -20.99 4.38 2.39
C ALA A 55 -20.12 3.79 1.26
N VAL A 56 -19.76 2.51 1.37
CA VAL A 56 -19.01 1.75 0.36
C VAL A 56 -19.62 1.92 -1.03
N LYS A 57 -20.95 1.85 -1.15
CA LYS A 57 -21.68 2.03 -2.40
C LYS A 57 -21.40 3.36 -3.11
N VAL A 58 -21.04 4.41 -2.35
CA VAL A 58 -20.66 5.71 -2.93
C VAL A 58 -19.25 5.62 -3.52
N PHE A 59 -18.30 5.02 -2.80
CA PHE A 59 -16.94 4.81 -3.33
C PHE A 59 -16.89 3.86 -4.53
N GLN A 60 -17.84 2.94 -4.63
CA GLN A 60 -17.98 2.04 -5.79
C GLN A 60 -18.62 2.71 -7.01
N GLN A 61 -19.13 3.94 -6.88
CA GLN A 61 -19.58 4.70 -8.06
C GLN A 61 -18.39 4.97 -8.97
N GLN A 62 -18.65 4.90 -10.27
CA GLN A 62 -17.65 5.14 -11.31
C GLN A 62 -16.92 6.47 -11.07
N HIS A 63 -15.59 6.44 -11.06
CA HIS A 63 -14.72 7.61 -10.88
C HIS A 63 -14.73 8.25 -9.49
N TYR A 64 -15.56 7.82 -8.54
CA TYR A 64 -15.64 8.47 -7.24
C TYR A 64 -14.32 8.36 -6.47
N THR A 65 -13.79 7.15 -6.34
CA THR A 65 -12.52 6.88 -5.65
C THR A 65 -11.34 7.47 -6.43
N GLU A 66 -11.33 7.31 -7.75
CA GLU A 66 -10.27 7.82 -8.63
C GLU A 66 -10.15 9.33 -8.53
N ASN A 67 -11.28 10.05 -8.59
CA ASN A 67 -11.30 11.51 -8.46
C ASN A 67 -10.68 11.93 -7.13
N PHE A 68 -11.10 11.32 -6.03
CA PHE A 68 -10.63 11.73 -4.71
C PHE A 68 -9.13 11.45 -4.51
N VAL A 69 -8.64 10.30 -4.99
CA VAL A 69 -7.21 9.97 -4.96
C VAL A 69 -6.41 10.95 -5.84
N GLN A 70 -6.89 11.27 -7.03
CA GLN A 70 -6.25 12.27 -7.90
C GLN A 70 -6.19 13.65 -7.22
N CYS A 71 -7.25 14.08 -6.55
CA CYS A 71 -7.28 15.34 -5.79
C CYS A 71 -6.29 15.33 -4.62
N ILE A 72 -6.13 14.21 -3.92
CA ILE A 72 -5.06 14.05 -2.89
C ILE A 72 -3.70 14.28 -3.54
N LEU A 73 -3.38 13.59 -4.64
CA LEU A 73 -2.07 13.75 -5.28
C LEU A 73 -1.84 15.16 -5.82
N ASN A 74 -2.84 15.75 -6.46
CA ASN A 74 -2.76 17.12 -6.99
C ASN A 74 -2.52 18.16 -5.88
N SER A 75 -3.02 17.91 -4.66
CA SER A 75 -2.79 18.80 -3.51
C SER A 75 -1.31 18.87 -3.08
N LEU A 76 -0.50 17.88 -3.48
CA LEU A 76 0.94 17.80 -3.20
C LEU A 76 1.79 18.60 -4.21
N LYS A 77 1.19 19.07 -5.30
CA LYS A 77 1.79 19.99 -6.29
C LYS A 77 3.19 19.54 -6.73
N GLU A 78 4.18 20.43 -6.70
CA GLU A 78 5.56 20.16 -7.11
C GLU A 78 6.27 19.08 -6.27
N SER A 79 5.79 18.80 -5.05
CA SER A 79 6.39 17.78 -4.19
C SER A 79 6.05 16.35 -4.63
N LEU A 80 5.05 16.17 -5.51
CA LEU A 80 4.57 14.85 -5.92
C LEU A 80 5.59 14.07 -6.77
N ALA A 81 6.26 14.75 -7.70
CA ALA A 81 7.15 14.08 -8.64
C ALA A 81 8.37 13.51 -7.91
N GLY A 82 8.61 12.21 -8.08
CA GLY A 82 9.74 11.53 -7.47
C GLY A 82 9.55 11.18 -5.99
N CYS A 83 8.38 11.44 -5.40
CA CYS A 83 8.16 11.24 -3.97
C CYS A 83 7.96 9.78 -3.58
N THR A 84 8.08 9.53 -2.27
CA THR A 84 7.63 8.28 -1.64
C THR A 84 6.32 8.52 -0.88
N LEU A 85 5.36 7.62 -1.04
CA LEU A 85 4.10 7.61 -0.27
C LEU A 85 3.88 6.26 0.41
N VAL A 86 3.07 6.25 1.46
CA VAL A 86 2.63 5.03 2.16
C VAL A 86 1.13 4.81 1.94
N VAL A 87 0.70 3.55 1.77
CA VAL A 87 -0.72 3.19 1.67
C VAL A 87 -1.01 1.98 2.54
N GLY A 88 -2.08 2.06 3.32
CA GLY A 88 -2.62 0.91 4.02
C GLY A 88 -3.89 1.25 4.79
N GLY A 89 -4.52 0.24 5.37
CA GLY A 89 -5.81 0.39 6.03
C GLY A 89 -6.13 -0.68 7.06
N ASP A 90 -7.37 -0.64 7.52
CA ASP A 90 -7.90 -1.50 8.59
C ASP A 90 -8.56 -2.79 8.08
N GLY A 91 -8.34 -3.14 6.80
CA GLY A 91 -8.85 -4.39 6.22
C GLY A 91 -10.35 -4.44 5.95
N ARG A 92 -11.10 -3.33 6.15
CA ARG A 92 -12.51 -3.28 5.81
C ARG A 92 -12.77 -3.57 4.33
N TYR A 93 -13.98 -4.03 4.02
CA TYR A 93 -14.45 -4.26 2.66
C TYR A 93 -14.15 -3.06 1.74
N TYR A 94 -13.82 -3.33 0.46
CA TYR A 94 -13.35 -2.37 -0.55
C TYR A 94 -11.88 -1.89 -0.37
N GLY A 95 -11.21 -2.26 0.73
CA GLY A 95 -9.83 -1.84 1.00
C GLY A 95 -8.82 -2.27 -0.07
N LYS A 96 -8.82 -3.55 -0.48
CA LYS A 96 -7.86 -4.06 -1.48
C LYS A 96 -8.10 -3.44 -2.86
N GLU A 97 -9.36 -3.24 -3.23
CA GLU A 97 -9.77 -2.58 -4.46
C GLU A 97 -9.31 -1.12 -4.48
N ALA A 98 -9.48 -0.39 -3.39
CA ALA A 98 -9.00 0.98 -3.25
C ALA A 98 -7.45 1.06 -3.31
N VAL A 99 -6.73 0.13 -2.68
CA VAL A 99 -5.26 0.04 -2.82
C VAL A 99 -4.85 -0.14 -4.28
N ASN A 100 -5.51 -1.04 -5.02
CA ASN A 100 -5.22 -1.25 -6.45
C ASN A 100 -5.44 0.03 -7.28
N ILE A 101 -6.54 0.76 -7.02
CA ILE A 101 -6.80 2.06 -7.66
C ILE A 101 -5.67 3.06 -7.34
N ILE A 102 -5.29 3.17 -6.07
CA ILE A 102 -4.23 4.09 -5.63
C ILE A 102 -2.89 3.76 -6.32
N ILE A 103 -2.48 2.48 -6.38
CA ILE A 103 -1.25 2.07 -7.07
C ILE A 103 -1.26 2.56 -8.52
N LYS A 104 -2.35 2.34 -9.25
CA LYS A 104 -2.48 2.72 -10.67
C LYS A 104 -2.45 4.22 -10.90
N ILE A 105 -3.07 4.99 -10.00
CA ILE A 105 -3.08 6.46 -10.08
C ILE A 105 -1.72 7.02 -9.68
N CYS A 106 -1.09 6.53 -8.61
CA CYS A 106 0.28 6.93 -8.22
C CYS A 106 1.28 6.70 -9.37
N ALA A 107 1.19 5.55 -10.06
CA ALA A 107 2.04 5.24 -11.20
C ALA A 107 1.91 6.25 -12.34
N ALA A 108 0.68 6.70 -12.62
CA ALA A 108 0.41 7.70 -13.66
C ALA A 108 0.77 9.13 -13.23
N ASN A 109 1.00 9.36 -11.94
CA ASN A 109 1.21 10.68 -11.35
C ASN A 109 2.63 10.89 -10.79
N ARG A 110 3.61 10.16 -11.34
CA ARG A 110 5.06 10.35 -11.05
C ARG A 110 5.48 10.12 -9.60
N VAL A 111 4.70 9.36 -8.83
CA VAL A 111 5.20 8.81 -7.55
C VAL A 111 6.30 7.80 -7.88
N SER A 112 7.48 7.94 -7.29
CA SER A 112 8.61 7.05 -7.59
C SER A 112 8.57 5.78 -6.75
N HIS A 113 8.04 5.87 -5.53
CA HIS A 113 8.01 4.77 -4.59
C HIS A 113 6.71 4.78 -3.77
N LEU A 114 6.01 3.65 -3.76
CA LEU A 114 4.80 3.43 -2.99
C LEU A 114 5.01 2.27 -2.02
N ILE A 115 4.98 2.55 -0.73
CA ILE A 115 5.08 1.53 0.33
C ILE A 115 3.67 1.09 0.68
N VAL A 116 3.39 -0.20 0.58
CA VAL A 116 2.06 -0.77 0.77
C VAL A 116 2.13 -1.86 1.83
N GLY A 117 1.21 -1.86 2.80
CA GLY A 117 1.11 -2.99 3.73
C GLY A 117 0.70 -4.27 3.01
N ARG A 118 1.23 -5.43 3.41
CA ARG A 118 0.76 -6.72 2.90
C ARG A 118 -0.77 -6.82 3.02
N ASP A 119 -1.42 -7.26 1.96
CA ASP A 119 -2.88 -7.32 1.80
C ASP A 119 -3.60 -5.97 1.93
N GLY A 120 -2.86 -4.85 1.85
CA GLY A 120 -3.37 -3.50 2.09
C GLY A 120 -3.51 -3.14 3.56
N ILE A 121 -2.97 -3.95 4.47
CA ILE A 121 -3.14 -3.79 5.92
C ILE A 121 -2.01 -2.95 6.51
N LEU A 122 -2.35 -1.81 7.10
CA LEU A 122 -1.50 -1.07 8.03
C LEU A 122 -2.41 -0.32 8.99
N SER A 123 -2.19 -0.50 10.30
CA SER A 123 -2.87 0.34 11.29
C SER A 123 -2.49 1.81 11.09
N THR A 124 -3.36 2.75 11.47
CA THR A 124 -3.04 4.20 11.36
C THR A 124 -1.72 4.56 12.07
N PRO A 125 -1.41 4.03 13.28
CA PRO A 125 -0.09 4.21 13.89
C PRO A 125 1.08 3.61 13.10
N ALA A 126 0.89 2.44 12.47
CA ALA A 126 1.92 1.84 11.62
C ALA A 126 2.21 2.70 10.38
N VAL A 127 1.18 3.24 9.72
CA VAL A 127 1.37 4.20 8.63
C VAL A 127 2.16 5.42 9.11
N SER A 128 1.78 6.01 10.25
CA SER A 128 2.49 7.15 10.83
C SER A 128 3.96 6.84 11.16
N CYS A 129 4.23 5.66 11.72
CA CYS A 129 5.56 5.16 12.02
C CYS A 129 6.42 5.07 10.75
N ILE A 130 5.89 4.45 9.68
CA ILE A 130 6.62 4.28 8.41
C ILE A 130 6.88 5.63 7.75
N ILE A 131 5.89 6.54 7.72
CA ILE A 131 6.06 7.90 7.16
C ILE A 131 7.26 8.59 7.82
N ARG A 132 7.32 8.57 9.15
CA ARG A 132 8.37 9.24 9.92
C ARG A 132 9.72 8.53 9.78
N LYS A 133 9.74 7.21 9.94
CA LYS A 133 10.96 6.38 9.86
C LYS A 133 11.63 6.47 8.50
N ARG A 134 10.84 6.54 7.43
CA ARG A 134 11.32 6.56 6.05
C ARG A 134 11.25 7.95 5.39
N SER A 135 10.89 8.97 6.15
CA SER A 135 10.78 10.38 5.69
C SER A 135 9.99 10.51 4.38
N THR A 136 8.85 9.84 4.31
CA THR A 136 7.98 9.90 3.12
C THR A 136 7.25 11.24 3.04
N LEU A 137 6.69 11.57 1.87
CA LEU A 137 5.92 12.82 1.71
C LEU A 137 4.59 12.78 2.49
N GLY A 138 4.10 11.58 2.77
CA GLY A 138 2.85 11.34 3.48
C GLY A 138 2.35 9.92 3.26
N GLY A 139 1.07 9.71 3.54
CA GLY A 139 0.42 8.43 3.28
C GLY A 139 -1.10 8.50 3.22
N ILE A 140 -1.69 7.59 2.47
CA ILE A 140 -3.14 7.43 2.31
C ILE A 140 -3.59 6.29 3.23
N VAL A 141 -4.53 6.59 4.13
CA VAL A 141 -5.03 5.63 5.12
C VAL A 141 -6.46 5.25 4.81
N LEU A 142 -6.71 3.95 4.58
CA LEU A 142 -8.01 3.40 4.22
C LEU A 142 -8.74 2.91 5.47
N THR A 143 -9.55 3.78 6.06
CA THR A 143 -10.28 3.50 7.31
C THR A 143 -11.36 4.54 7.56
N ALA A 144 -12.51 4.10 8.08
CA ALA A 144 -13.50 4.98 8.71
C ALA A 144 -13.46 4.88 10.25
N SER A 145 -12.33 4.42 10.82
CA SER A 145 -12.10 4.26 12.26
C SER A 145 -13.16 3.35 12.89
N HIS A 146 -13.97 3.86 13.82
CA HIS A 146 -14.99 3.08 14.53
C HIS A 146 -16.28 2.86 13.72
N ASN A 147 -16.44 3.49 12.56
CA ASN A 147 -17.62 3.27 11.73
C ASN A 147 -17.70 1.81 11.25
N PRO A 148 -18.89 1.20 11.20
CA PRO A 148 -19.08 -0.17 10.72
C PRO A 148 -18.46 -0.39 9.34
N GLY A 149 -17.86 -1.56 9.12
CA GLY A 149 -17.33 -1.99 7.83
C GLY A 149 -18.21 -3.08 7.18
N GLY A 150 -18.13 -3.20 5.86
CA GLY A 150 -18.90 -4.18 5.08
C GLY A 150 -19.51 -3.57 3.81
N PRO A 151 -20.06 -4.39 2.89
CA PRO A 151 -20.56 -3.93 1.59
C PRO A 151 -21.64 -2.84 1.67
N GLU A 152 -22.45 -2.87 2.73
CA GLU A 152 -23.55 -1.93 2.98
C GLU A 152 -23.21 -0.85 4.02
N ALA A 153 -21.96 -0.80 4.46
CA ALA A 153 -21.51 0.06 5.56
C ALA A 153 -20.52 1.14 5.06
N ASP A 154 -19.68 1.67 5.95
CA ASP A 154 -18.83 2.82 5.67
C ASP A 154 -17.42 2.44 5.21
N PHE A 155 -16.91 3.24 4.29
CA PHE A 155 -15.51 3.29 3.89
C PHE A 155 -14.96 4.69 4.12
N GLY A 156 -13.64 4.81 4.20
CA GLY A 156 -13.00 6.10 4.40
C GLY A 156 -11.59 6.16 3.83
N ILE A 157 -11.23 7.33 3.32
CA ILE A 157 -9.91 7.64 2.81
C ILE A 157 -9.41 8.89 3.54
N LYS A 158 -8.26 8.76 4.20
CA LYS A 158 -7.56 9.85 4.90
C LYS A 158 -6.22 10.11 4.24
N PHE A 159 -5.69 11.31 4.43
CA PHE A 159 -4.32 11.63 4.08
C PHE A 159 -3.56 12.09 5.34
N ASN A 160 -2.38 11.50 5.56
CA ASN A 160 -1.42 11.94 6.55
C ASN A 160 -0.24 12.62 5.84
N THR A 161 0.28 13.69 6.41
CA THR A 161 1.42 14.45 5.83
C THR A 161 2.76 13.91 6.33
N ALA A 162 3.86 14.46 5.83
CA ALA A 162 5.24 14.04 6.12
C ALA A 162 5.62 13.97 7.61
N ASN A 163 4.91 14.66 8.50
CA ASN A 163 5.14 14.54 9.95
C ASN A 163 4.56 13.25 10.57
N GLY A 164 3.82 12.47 9.77
CA GLY A 164 3.11 11.24 10.13
C GLY A 164 1.70 11.46 10.69
N GLY A 165 1.29 12.71 10.91
CA GLY A 165 -0.02 13.07 11.46
C GLY A 165 -1.08 13.33 10.38
N PRO A 166 -2.35 13.50 10.78
CA PRO A 166 -3.44 13.83 9.85
C PRO A 166 -3.14 15.12 9.08
N ALA A 167 -3.62 15.20 7.85
CA ALA A 167 -3.52 16.41 7.05
C ALA A 167 -4.22 17.59 7.76
N PRO A 168 -3.55 18.76 7.87
CA PRO A 168 -4.15 19.96 8.45
C PRO A 168 -5.25 20.52 7.53
N ASP A 169 -6.10 21.39 8.09
CA ASP A 169 -7.25 21.96 7.37
C ASP A 169 -6.88 22.63 6.05
N ALA A 170 -5.72 23.29 5.97
CA ALA A 170 -5.24 23.87 4.72
C ALA A 170 -5.09 22.83 3.59
N VAL A 171 -4.59 21.63 3.92
CA VAL A 171 -4.41 20.54 2.94
C VAL A 171 -5.76 19.91 2.60
N THR A 172 -6.62 19.62 3.59
CA THR A 172 -7.93 19.03 3.33
C THR A 172 -8.86 19.97 2.57
N ASN A 173 -8.81 21.28 2.82
CA ASN A 173 -9.53 22.28 2.04
C ASN A 173 -9.00 22.36 0.61
N THR A 174 -7.68 22.29 0.40
CA THR A 174 -7.10 22.24 -0.96
C THR A 174 -7.60 21.01 -1.73
N ILE A 175 -7.64 19.83 -1.09
CA ILE A 175 -8.18 18.60 -1.70
C ILE A 175 -9.66 18.79 -2.09
N TYR A 176 -10.46 19.40 -1.21
CA TYR A 176 -11.87 19.67 -1.49
C TYR A 176 -12.07 20.72 -2.60
N ASP A 177 -11.23 21.74 -2.66
CA ASP A 177 -11.29 22.74 -3.73
C ASP A 177 -10.98 22.12 -5.09
N LEU A 178 -9.98 21.24 -5.15
CA LEU A 178 -9.67 20.45 -6.34
C LEU A 178 -10.81 19.50 -6.74
N SER A 179 -11.48 18.89 -5.77
CA SER A 179 -12.56 17.93 -6.07
C SER A 179 -13.79 18.60 -6.69
N LYS A 180 -14.01 19.89 -6.44
CA LYS A 180 -15.13 20.66 -7.02
C LYS A 180 -14.93 21.01 -8.49
N SER A 181 -13.69 20.98 -8.99
CA SER A 181 -13.34 21.40 -10.35
C SER A 181 -12.63 20.32 -11.17
N ILE A 182 -12.43 19.12 -10.62
CA ILE A 182 -11.79 18.01 -11.34
C ILE A 182 -12.55 17.66 -12.62
N SER A 183 -11.83 17.62 -13.74
CA SER A 183 -12.34 17.25 -15.06
C SER A 183 -11.68 15.99 -15.62
N GLU A 184 -10.54 15.58 -15.05
CA GLU A 184 -9.82 14.38 -15.46
C GLU A 184 -8.95 13.81 -14.32
N TYR A 185 -8.57 12.55 -14.47
CA TYR A 185 -7.52 11.90 -13.68
C TYR A 185 -6.61 11.07 -14.59
N HIS A 186 -5.41 10.75 -14.12
CA HIS A 186 -4.46 9.92 -14.83
C HIS A 186 -4.33 8.56 -14.15
N ILE A 187 -4.33 7.50 -14.94
CA ILE A 187 -4.26 6.12 -14.43
C ILE A 187 -3.48 5.22 -15.37
N VAL A 188 -2.82 4.20 -14.81
CA VAL A 188 -2.25 3.08 -15.56
C VAL A 188 -3.22 1.89 -15.47
N PRO A 189 -4.16 1.71 -16.42
CA PRO A 189 -5.30 0.80 -16.23
C PRO A 189 -4.90 -0.67 -16.16
N ASP A 190 -3.81 -1.04 -16.84
CA ASP A 190 -3.34 -2.41 -17.01
C ASP A 190 -2.25 -2.83 -16.01
N LEU A 191 -1.87 -1.95 -15.08
CA LEU A 191 -0.91 -2.25 -14.02
C LEU A 191 -1.55 -3.22 -13.02
N GLN A 192 -0.85 -4.31 -12.73
CA GLN A 192 -1.27 -5.31 -11.75
C GLN A 192 -0.12 -5.50 -10.77
N CYS A 193 -0.40 -5.27 -9.49
CA CYS A 193 0.58 -5.40 -8.41
C CYS A 193 0.05 -6.43 -7.41
N ASP A 194 0.82 -7.49 -7.17
CA ASP A 194 0.48 -8.47 -6.13
C ASP A 194 0.88 -7.91 -4.76
N ILE A 195 -0.11 -7.58 -3.92
CA ILE A 195 0.11 -7.07 -2.56
C ILE A 195 0.04 -8.17 -1.49
N SER A 196 -0.13 -9.45 -1.87
CA SER A 196 -0.30 -10.55 -0.91
C SER A 196 1.00 -11.04 -0.27
N LYS A 197 2.16 -10.63 -0.80
CA LYS A 197 3.48 -11.05 -0.34
C LYS A 197 4.40 -9.86 -0.19
N ASN A 198 5.22 -9.90 0.86
CA ASN A 198 6.25 -8.89 1.06
C ASN A 198 7.26 -8.94 -0.09
N GLY A 199 7.81 -7.78 -0.46
CA GLY A 199 8.81 -7.65 -1.51
C GLY A 199 8.57 -6.44 -2.39
N THR A 200 9.37 -6.33 -3.44
CA THR A 200 9.41 -5.15 -4.30
C THR A 200 9.00 -5.51 -5.73
N GLN A 201 8.15 -4.69 -6.33
CA GLN A 201 7.75 -4.77 -7.73
C GLN A 201 8.05 -3.43 -8.41
N THR A 202 8.68 -3.46 -9.57
CA THR A 202 9.02 -2.24 -10.33
C THR A 202 8.23 -2.19 -11.62
N PHE A 203 7.61 -1.05 -11.89
CA PHE A 203 6.77 -0.81 -13.06
C PHE A 203 7.36 0.33 -13.89
N GLN A 204 7.55 0.11 -15.19
CA GLN A 204 7.99 1.14 -16.14
C GLN A 204 6.77 1.75 -16.82
N VAL A 205 6.59 3.06 -16.72
CA VAL A 205 5.48 3.79 -17.34
C VAL A 205 6.02 4.72 -18.43
N GLU A 206 5.54 4.51 -19.66
CA GLU A 206 5.93 5.26 -20.84
C GLU A 206 5.82 6.78 -20.61
N ASN A 207 6.87 7.54 -20.95
CA ASN A 207 6.96 9.00 -20.80
C ASN A 207 6.81 9.54 -19.35
N ILE A 208 6.81 8.67 -18.34
CA ILE A 208 6.69 9.04 -16.92
C ILE A 208 7.91 8.58 -16.13
N GLY A 209 8.35 7.33 -16.33
CA GLY A 209 9.49 6.73 -15.64
C GLY A 209 9.10 5.48 -14.84
N SER A 210 9.95 5.10 -13.89
CA SER A 210 9.74 3.91 -13.06
C SER A 210 9.05 4.25 -11.74
N MET A 211 8.09 3.43 -11.34
CA MET A 211 7.57 3.40 -9.97
C MET A 211 7.91 2.07 -9.31
N VAL A 212 8.36 2.12 -8.06
CA VAL A 212 8.56 0.96 -7.20
C VAL A 212 7.35 0.82 -6.27
N VAL A 213 6.79 -0.38 -6.17
CA VAL A 213 5.85 -0.74 -5.10
C VAL A 213 6.57 -1.69 -4.14
N GLU A 214 6.73 -1.28 -2.89
CA GLU A 214 7.31 -2.08 -1.82
C GLU A 214 6.20 -2.57 -0.90
N VAL A 215 5.92 -3.86 -0.93
CA VAL A 215 4.97 -4.51 -0.03
C VAL A 215 5.71 -4.89 1.25
N VAL A 216 5.30 -4.32 2.38
CA VAL A 216 5.97 -4.49 3.68
C VAL A 216 5.14 -5.32 4.65
N ASP A 217 5.83 -5.93 5.62
CA ASP A 217 5.14 -6.58 6.74
C ASP A 217 4.32 -5.53 7.52
N PRO A 218 3.05 -5.81 7.85
CA PRO A 218 2.18 -4.81 8.45
C PRO A 218 2.53 -4.49 9.92
N VAL A 219 3.42 -5.26 10.55
CA VAL A 219 3.73 -5.17 11.98
C VAL A 219 5.19 -4.79 12.24
N GLU A 220 6.13 -5.24 11.41
CA GLU A 220 7.59 -5.16 11.69
C GLU A 220 8.07 -3.75 12.09
N ASP A 221 7.83 -2.73 11.26
CA ASP A 221 8.30 -1.36 11.53
C ASP A 221 7.68 -0.78 12.82
N TYR A 222 6.40 -1.05 13.07
CA TYR A 222 5.71 -0.58 14.27
C TYR A 222 6.14 -1.35 15.54
N LEU A 223 6.38 -2.66 15.42
CA LEU A 223 6.89 -3.48 16.51
C LEU A 223 8.28 -3.02 16.97
N GLN A 224 9.15 -2.65 16.03
CA GLN A 224 10.45 -2.08 16.35
C GLN A 224 10.30 -0.78 17.15
N LEU A 225 9.43 0.14 16.72
CA LEU A 225 9.13 1.35 17.47
C LEU A 225 8.59 1.05 18.88
N MET A 226 7.69 0.07 19.04
CA MET A 226 7.17 -0.30 20.35
C MET A 226 8.27 -0.81 21.30
N LYS A 227 9.27 -1.54 20.79
CA LYS A 227 10.43 -2.01 21.58
C LYS A 227 11.36 -0.87 22.01
N GLU A 228 11.37 0.25 21.29
CA GLU A 228 12.12 1.45 21.69
C GLU A 228 11.39 2.24 22.78
N ILE A 229 10.05 2.22 22.78
CA ILE A 229 9.22 2.98 23.73
C ILE A 229 8.98 2.22 25.04
N PHE A 230 8.80 0.90 24.98
CA PHE A 230 8.40 0.08 26.11
C PHE A 230 9.43 -0.99 26.45
N ASP A 231 9.53 -1.34 27.74
CA ASP A 231 10.32 -2.48 28.19
C ASP A 231 9.57 -3.80 27.94
N PHE A 232 9.89 -4.44 26.81
CA PHE A 232 9.31 -5.74 26.45
C PHE A 232 9.73 -6.87 27.40
N GLY A 233 10.87 -6.74 28.09
CA GLY A 233 11.30 -7.70 29.11
C GLY A 233 10.37 -7.68 30.31
N GLU A 234 10.06 -6.50 30.83
CA GLU A 234 9.13 -6.32 31.95
C GLU A 234 7.69 -6.69 31.56
N ILE A 235 7.22 -6.29 30.37
CA ILE A 235 5.90 -6.72 29.86
C ILE A 235 5.84 -8.25 29.76
N ARG A 236 6.89 -8.90 29.25
CA ARG A 236 6.94 -10.36 29.17
C ARG A 236 6.84 -10.99 30.56
N LYS A 237 7.57 -10.50 31.55
CA LYS A 237 7.51 -10.98 32.95
C LYS A 237 6.12 -10.82 33.54
N LEU A 238 5.47 -9.67 33.31
CA LEU A 238 4.09 -9.43 33.76
C LEU A 238 3.11 -10.44 33.15
N VAL A 239 3.18 -10.64 31.83
CA VAL A 239 2.25 -11.51 31.10
C VAL A 239 2.50 -13.00 31.38
N HIS A 240 3.74 -13.44 31.59
CA HIS A 240 4.07 -14.85 31.85
C HIS A 240 4.14 -15.21 33.33
N GLY A 241 4.16 -14.22 34.22
CA GLY A 241 4.52 -14.41 35.62
C GLY A 241 6.04 -14.50 35.79
N GLY A 242 6.50 -14.25 37.02
CA GLY A 242 7.93 -14.21 37.36
C GLY A 242 8.13 -13.87 38.83
N ASN A 243 9.30 -14.24 39.39
CA ASN A 243 9.66 -13.97 40.79
C ASN A 243 8.59 -14.42 41.81
N GLY A 244 7.99 -15.59 41.59
CA GLY A 244 6.95 -16.14 42.46
C GLY A 244 5.56 -15.52 42.28
N GLN A 245 5.38 -14.57 41.33
CA GLN A 245 4.09 -13.99 40.99
C GLN A 245 3.44 -14.74 39.81
N PRO A 246 2.12 -14.97 39.85
CA PRO A 246 1.40 -15.61 38.75
C PRO A 246 1.34 -14.70 37.51
N PRO A 247 1.09 -15.27 36.32
CA PRO A 247 0.86 -14.51 35.09
C PRO A 247 -0.32 -13.53 35.22
N PHE A 248 -0.14 -12.30 34.73
CA PHE A 248 -1.25 -11.36 34.58
C PHE A 248 -2.20 -11.83 33.47
N LYS A 249 -3.48 -12.04 33.83
CA LYS A 249 -4.50 -12.50 32.88
C LYS A 249 -4.98 -11.33 32.03
N LEU A 250 -4.66 -11.37 30.74
CA LEU A 250 -5.03 -10.34 29.77
C LEU A 250 -6.04 -10.88 28.75
N LEU A 251 -7.08 -10.08 28.47
CA LEU A 251 -8.01 -10.31 27.37
C LEU A 251 -7.91 -9.11 26.41
N ILE A 252 -7.40 -9.34 25.20
CA ILE A 252 -7.36 -8.33 24.13
C ILE A 252 -8.42 -8.70 23.10
N ASN A 253 -9.31 -7.77 22.78
CA ASN A 253 -10.27 -7.91 21.69
C ASN A 253 -9.97 -6.85 20.63
N SER A 254 -9.50 -7.28 19.45
CA SER A 254 -9.22 -6.39 18.32
C SER A 254 -10.46 -6.01 17.51
N LEU A 255 -11.64 -6.50 17.89
CA LEU A 255 -12.92 -6.23 17.23
C LEU A 255 -12.93 -6.58 15.73
N ASN A 256 -12.14 -7.58 15.32
CA ASN A 256 -11.96 -8.02 13.92
C ASN A 256 -11.40 -6.95 12.97
N GLY A 257 -10.75 -5.90 13.50
CA GLY A 257 -9.98 -4.92 12.71
C GLY A 257 -8.50 -5.23 12.65
#